data_AF-A0A914M847-F1
#
_entry.id   AF-A0A914M847-F1
#
_cell.length_a   1.000
_cell.length_b   1.000
_cell.length_c   1.000
_cell.angle_alpha   90.00
_cell.angle_beta   90.00
_cell.angle_gamma   90.00
#
_symmetry.space_group_name_H-M   'P 1'
#
loop_
_entity.id
_entity.type
_entity.pdbx_description
1 polymer ?
#
loop_
_entity_poly.entity_id
_entity_poly.type
_entity_poly.pdbx_seq_one_letter_code
_entity_poly.pdbx_strand_id
1 'polypeptide(L)'
;MNNFGSNSTSHILDQFPSSNQQHISIFTFGINKQHLVNEDYYDLDSILAMKANVHCVFESGTPLEIFPLIGQKLPEAITEVKTHQTVVPVWLLSAGIGDICRFNLPNSYNKISSDVIAAGSNAGKLEATRIVARQHYFYLLGIFLCRYLNTSEAKRISTTLLDGFTSRIGQIISLAVDTSLKPRDLLDESEKMLFYAIQHAERLQREWVRRELSHSKRRSTKRKFNQECGSFLL
;
A
#
# COMPACT_ATOMS: atom_id res chain seq x y z
N MET A 1 28.78 9.16 -59.24
CA MET A 1 29.56 7.94 -58.97
C MET A 1 28.86 7.17 -57.86
N ASN A 2 28.40 5.96 -58.23
CA ASN A 2 28.02 4.75 -57.46
C ASN A 2 27.07 4.93 -56.24
N ASN A 3 25.76 4.60 -56.32
CA ASN A 3 25.12 3.28 -56.44
C ASN A 3 25.67 2.19 -55.50
N PHE A 4 24.89 1.81 -54.48
CA PHE A 4 24.61 0.43 -54.11
C PHE A 4 23.24 0.36 -53.41
N GLY A 5 22.30 -0.32 -54.05
CA GLY A 5 21.10 -0.85 -53.42
C GLY A 5 21.25 -2.34 -53.18
N SER A 6 20.40 -2.88 -52.29
CA SER A 6 19.98 -4.27 -52.35
C SER A 6 18.62 -4.40 -51.67
N ASN A 7 17.58 -4.52 -52.51
CA ASN A 7 16.30 -5.11 -52.15
C ASN A 7 16.50 -6.61 -51.89
N SER A 8 15.73 -7.17 -50.97
CA SER A 8 15.43 -8.60 -50.94
C SER A 8 13.99 -8.78 -50.47
N THR A 9 13.08 -8.73 -51.43
CA THR A 9 11.72 -9.29 -51.35
C THR A 9 11.79 -10.81 -51.47
N SER A 10 11.06 -11.53 -50.60
CA SER A 10 10.50 -12.84 -50.94
C SER A 10 9.03 -12.86 -50.50
N HIS A 11 8.16 -12.61 -51.47
CA HIS A 11 6.74 -12.94 -51.43
C HIS A 11 6.54 -14.44 -51.74
N ILE A 12 5.30 -14.89 -51.50
CA ILE A 12 4.58 -16.09 -51.98
C ILE A 12 4.43 -17.13 -50.85
N LEU A 13 3.31 -17.13 -50.11
CA LEU A 13 1.95 -17.65 -50.42
C LEU A 13 1.86 -19.17 -50.28
N ASP A 14 1.03 -19.61 -49.33
CA ASP A 14 0.01 -20.62 -49.62
C ASP A 14 -1.31 -20.24 -48.92
N GLN A 15 -2.32 -20.00 -49.76
CA GLN A 15 -3.76 -19.95 -49.47
C GLN A 15 -4.23 -21.38 -49.08
N PHE A 16 -5.34 -21.70 -48.39
CA PHE A 16 -6.76 -21.30 -48.32
C PHE A 16 -7.40 -22.11 -47.14
N PRO A 17 -8.72 -22.06 -46.80
CA PRO A 17 -9.82 -21.24 -47.30
C PRO A 17 -10.61 -20.46 -46.24
N SER A 18 -11.43 -19.54 -46.76
CA SER A 18 -12.55 -18.86 -46.12
C SER A 18 -13.69 -19.82 -45.75
N SER A 19 -14.09 -19.85 -44.47
CA SER A 19 -15.49 -19.90 -44.01
C SER A 19 -15.58 -19.95 -42.48
N ASN A 20 -16.35 -19.03 -41.90
CA ASN A 20 -16.94 -19.09 -40.55
C ASN A 20 -16.00 -19.32 -39.35
N GLN A 21 -15.31 -18.28 -38.89
CA GLN A 21 -14.93 -18.16 -37.47
C GLN A 21 -15.11 -16.72 -37.01
N GLN A 22 -16.32 -16.39 -36.56
CA GLN A 22 -16.50 -15.40 -35.50
C GLN A 22 -16.00 -16.02 -34.18
N HIS A 23 -15.52 -15.18 -33.28
CA HIS A 23 -15.00 -15.48 -31.93
C HIS A 23 -13.54 -15.96 -31.86
N ILE A 24 -12.62 -15.05 -31.53
CA ILE A 24 -12.13 -14.77 -30.17
C ILE A 24 -11.06 -13.68 -30.36
N SER A 25 -11.40 -12.42 -30.11
CA SER A 25 -10.39 -11.37 -29.93
C SER A 25 -9.76 -11.59 -28.55
N ILE A 26 -8.63 -12.31 -28.54
CA ILE A 26 -7.82 -12.52 -27.34
C ILE A 26 -7.35 -11.15 -26.86
N PHE A 27 -7.63 -10.83 -25.59
CA PHE A 27 -7.16 -9.63 -24.91
C PHE A 27 -5.65 -9.48 -25.06
N THR A 28 -5.22 -8.58 -25.96
CA THR A 28 -3.84 -8.10 -25.97
C THR A 28 -3.66 -7.15 -24.81
N PHE A 29 -3.23 -7.68 -23.66
CA PHE A 29 -2.66 -6.87 -22.59
C PHE A 29 -1.39 -6.21 -23.14
N GLY A 30 -1.41 -4.89 -23.28
CA GLY A 30 -0.24 -4.11 -23.63
C GLY A 30 0.78 -4.16 -22.49
N ILE A 31 1.71 -5.11 -22.54
CA ILE A 31 2.85 -5.14 -21.63
C ILE A 31 3.80 -4.02 -22.07
N ASN A 32 3.65 -2.84 -21.47
CA ASN A 32 4.62 -1.75 -21.62
C ASN A 32 5.97 -2.21 -21.05
N LYS A 33 6.97 -2.37 -21.91
CA LYS A 33 8.34 -2.73 -21.56
C LYS A 33 9.05 -1.52 -20.94
N GLN A 34 8.98 -1.35 -19.63
CA GLN A 34 10.01 -0.71 -18.78
C GLN A 34 9.59 -0.93 -17.31
N HIS A 35 10.37 -1.73 -16.57
CA HIS A 35 10.01 -2.51 -15.37
C HIS A 35 9.12 -3.73 -15.67
N LEU A 36 9.74 -4.91 -15.82
CA LEU A 36 9.04 -6.19 -16.01
C LEU A 36 8.16 -6.58 -14.81
N VAL A 37 8.35 -5.88 -13.68
CA VAL A 37 7.79 -6.17 -12.37
C VAL A 37 7.71 -4.85 -11.59
N ASN A 38 6.57 -4.54 -10.96
CA ASN A 38 6.43 -3.35 -10.11
C ASN A 38 7.44 -3.37 -8.94
N GLU A 39 7.83 -2.19 -8.45
CA GLU A 39 8.77 -2.05 -7.32
C GLU A 39 8.30 -2.76 -6.04
N ASP A 40 6.98 -2.91 -5.87
CA ASP A 40 6.32 -3.53 -4.72
C ASP A 40 6.09 -5.04 -4.87
N TYR A 41 6.59 -5.70 -5.92
CA TYR A 41 6.26 -7.10 -6.21
C TYR A 41 6.69 -8.09 -5.11
N TYR A 42 7.81 -7.84 -4.44
CA TYR A 42 8.30 -8.68 -3.34
C TYR A 42 7.90 -8.16 -1.96
N ASP A 43 7.20 -7.02 -1.91
CA ASP A 43 6.74 -6.46 -0.65
C ASP A 43 5.51 -7.22 -0.15
N LEU A 44 5.71 -7.98 0.93
CA LEU A 44 4.66 -8.78 1.54
C LEU A 44 3.52 -7.91 2.07
N ASP A 45 3.81 -6.72 2.58
CA ASP A 45 2.77 -5.82 3.11
C ASP A 45 1.90 -5.28 1.97
N SER A 46 2.51 -4.96 0.83
CA SER A 46 1.77 -4.62 -0.39
C SER A 46 0.89 -5.76 -0.89
N ILE A 47 1.41 -6.99 -0.95
CA ILE A 47 0.64 -8.19 -1.34
C ILE A 47 -0.56 -8.40 -0.39
N LEU A 48 -0.33 -8.27 0.91
CA LEU A 48 -1.38 -8.45 1.93
C LEU A 48 -2.42 -7.32 1.89
N ALA A 49 -2.00 -6.07 1.66
CA ALA A 49 -2.91 -4.95 1.47
C ALA A 49 -3.83 -5.16 0.25
N MET A 50 -3.29 -5.65 -0.86
CA MET A 50 -4.05 -5.89 -2.10
C MET A 50 -4.98 -7.12 -2.04
N LYS A 51 -4.85 -7.96 -1.00
CA LYS A 51 -5.82 -9.04 -0.70
C LYS A 51 -7.16 -8.50 -0.18
N ALA A 52 -7.21 -7.24 0.27
CA ALA A 52 -8.44 -6.63 0.74
C ALA A 52 -9.54 -6.70 -0.34
N ASN A 53 -10.78 -6.81 0.11
CA ASN A 53 -11.93 -6.98 -0.77
C ASN A 53 -12.59 -5.64 -1.09
N VAL A 54 -13.04 -5.48 -2.33
CA VAL A 54 -13.86 -4.35 -2.81
C VAL A 54 -15.12 -4.85 -3.50
N HIS A 55 -16.18 -4.06 -3.41
CA HIS A 55 -17.43 -4.34 -4.12
C HIS A 55 -17.32 -3.80 -5.54
N CYS A 56 -17.43 -4.68 -6.53
CA CYS A 56 -17.46 -4.32 -7.94
C CYS A 56 -18.88 -4.46 -8.49
N VAL A 57 -19.23 -3.51 -9.36
CA VAL A 57 -20.51 -3.38 -10.05
C VAL A 57 -20.25 -3.49 -11.54
N PHE A 58 -20.84 -4.52 -12.14
CA PHE A 58 -20.74 -4.84 -13.56
C PHE A 58 -22.05 -4.41 -14.27
N GLU A 59 -21.90 -3.72 -15.39
CA GLU A 59 -22.98 -3.12 -16.18
C GLU A 59 -23.19 -3.89 -17.51
N SER A 60 -24.23 -3.55 -18.28
CA SER A 60 -24.67 -4.29 -19.48
C SER A 60 -23.61 -4.48 -20.56
N GLY A 61 -22.55 -3.68 -20.59
CA GLY A 61 -21.42 -3.82 -21.51
C GLY A 61 -20.32 -4.77 -21.06
N THR A 62 -20.45 -5.41 -19.88
CA THR A 62 -19.42 -6.29 -19.34
C THR A 62 -19.38 -7.62 -20.09
N PRO A 63 -18.21 -8.06 -20.62
CA PRO A 63 -18.06 -9.39 -21.21
C PRO A 63 -18.39 -10.50 -20.20
N LEU A 64 -19.27 -11.42 -20.58
CA LEU A 64 -19.73 -12.51 -19.70
C LEU A 64 -18.62 -13.52 -19.36
N GLU A 65 -17.57 -13.58 -20.18
CA GLU A 65 -16.40 -14.44 -19.99
C GLU A 65 -15.57 -14.06 -18.75
N ILE A 66 -15.75 -12.84 -18.22
CA ILE A 66 -15.00 -12.41 -17.03
C ILE A 66 -15.45 -13.13 -15.75
N PHE A 67 -16.75 -13.49 -15.64
CA PHE A 67 -17.30 -14.01 -14.38
C PHE A 67 -16.64 -15.33 -13.95
N PRO A 68 -16.45 -16.33 -14.83
CA PRO A 68 -15.68 -17.53 -14.49
C PRO A 68 -14.23 -17.22 -14.08
N LEU A 69 -13.58 -16.23 -14.72
CA LEU A 69 -12.18 -15.86 -14.43
C LEU A 69 -12.02 -15.26 -13.02
N ILE A 70 -13.04 -14.55 -12.53
CA ILE A 70 -13.08 -14.03 -11.16
C ILE A 70 -13.75 -15.01 -10.17
N GLY A 71 -13.98 -16.25 -10.58
CA GLY A 71 -14.56 -17.30 -9.73
C GLY A 71 -16.04 -17.11 -9.39
N GLN A 72 -16.77 -16.34 -10.20
CA GLN A 72 -18.20 -16.08 -10.04
C GLN A 72 -19.03 -16.91 -11.02
N LYS A 73 -20.25 -17.24 -10.61
CA LYS A 73 -21.23 -17.85 -11.53
C LYS A 73 -21.65 -16.81 -12.57
N LEU A 74 -21.91 -17.28 -13.78
CA LEU A 74 -22.45 -16.44 -14.84
C LEU A 74 -23.78 -15.82 -14.39
N PRO A 75 -23.93 -14.49 -14.43
CA PRO A 75 -25.21 -13.85 -14.11
C PRO A 75 -26.27 -14.26 -15.13
N GLU A 76 -27.51 -14.51 -14.67
CA GLU A 76 -28.62 -14.89 -15.56
C GLU A 76 -28.96 -13.79 -16.58
N ALA A 77 -28.80 -12.52 -16.19
CA ALA A 77 -28.92 -11.37 -17.08
C ALA A 77 -28.23 -10.15 -16.47
N ILE A 78 -27.47 -9.42 -17.29
CA ILE A 78 -27.03 -8.05 -17.03
C ILE A 78 -27.67 -7.18 -18.11
N THR A 79 -28.53 -6.26 -17.69
CA THR A 79 -29.28 -5.39 -18.60
C THR A 79 -28.99 -3.94 -18.25
N GLU A 80 -29.45 -2.98 -19.07
CA GLU A 80 -29.29 -1.55 -18.77
C GLU A 80 -29.88 -1.17 -17.40
N VAL A 81 -30.88 -1.91 -16.92
CA VAL A 81 -31.57 -1.66 -15.65
C VAL A 81 -31.04 -2.56 -14.52
N LYS A 82 -30.36 -3.68 -14.85
CA LYS A 82 -29.92 -4.69 -13.87
C LYS A 82 -28.41 -4.85 -13.91
N THR A 83 -27.75 -4.35 -12.87
CA THR A 83 -26.32 -4.54 -12.63
C THR A 83 -26.05 -5.83 -11.86
N HIS A 84 -24.86 -6.38 -12.01
CA HIS A 84 -24.37 -7.49 -11.20
C HIS A 84 -23.32 -6.99 -10.21
N GLN A 85 -23.50 -7.29 -8.93
CA GLN A 85 -22.56 -6.89 -7.89
C GLN A 85 -21.88 -8.10 -7.29
N THR A 86 -20.57 -8.02 -7.12
CA THR A 86 -19.79 -9.07 -6.46
C THR A 86 -18.59 -8.47 -5.72
N VAL A 87 -17.94 -9.30 -4.91
CA VAL A 87 -16.79 -8.92 -4.11
C VAL A 87 -15.55 -9.53 -4.75
N VAL A 88 -14.56 -8.69 -5.04
CA VAL A 88 -13.27 -9.12 -5.59
C VAL A 88 -12.13 -8.57 -4.75
N PRO A 89 -11.00 -9.29 -4.66
CA PRO A 89 -9.77 -8.72 -4.13
C PRO A 89 -9.28 -7.51 -4.94
N VAL A 90 -8.66 -6.54 -4.27
CA VAL A 90 -8.15 -5.30 -4.90
C VAL A 90 -7.11 -5.59 -5.97
N TRP A 91 -6.29 -6.64 -5.82
CA TRP A 91 -5.31 -6.99 -6.85
C TRP A 91 -5.94 -7.28 -8.22
N LEU A 92 -7.19 -7.75 -8.26
CA LEU A 92 -7.88 -7.97 -9.54
C LEU A 92 -8.17 -6.67 -10.29
N LEU A 93 -8.31 -5.55 -9.60
CA LEU A 93 -8.44 -4.23 -10.24
C LEU A 93 -7.22 -3.96 -11.13
N SER A 94 -6.02 -4.28 -10.62
CA SER A 94 -4.76 -4.14 -11.37
C SER A 94 -4.60 -5.13 -12.52
N ALA A 95 -5.29 -6.26 -12.46
CA ALA A 95 -5.28 -7.29 -13.49
C ALA A 95 -6.24 -7.00 -14.66
N GLY A 96 -6.83 -5.80 -14.72
CA GLY A 96 -7.74 -5.35 -15.78
C GLY A 96 -9.22 -5.34 -15.40
N ILE A 97 -9.60 -5.83 -14.20
CA ILE A 97 -11.00 -5.72 -13.74
C ILE A 97 -11.41 -4.26 -13.53
N GLY A 98 -10.46 -3.39 -13.16
CA GLY A 98 -10.71 -1.96 -12.93
C GLY A 98 -11.23 -1.23 -14.18
N ASP A 99 -10.92 -1.71 -15.38
CA ASP A 99 -11.31 -1.07 -16.64
C ASP A 99 -12.74 -1.44 -17.09
N ILE A 100 -13.29 -2.51 -16.53
CA ILE A 100 -14.56 -3.12 -16.96
C ILE A 100 -15.66 -3.07 -15.89
N CYS A 101 -15.35 -2.61 -14.69
CA CYS A 101 -16.32 -2.48 -13.61
C CYS A 101 -16.20 -1.13 -12.90
N ARG A 102 -17.28 -0.73 -12.23
CA ARG A 102 -17.22 0.34 -11.23
C ARG A 102 -17.07 -0.30 -9.87
N PHE A 103 -16.11 0.13 -9.06
CA PHE A 103 -16.00 -0.37 -7.70
C PHE A 103 -16.46 0.67 -6.69
N ASN A 104 -17.07 0.19 -5.61
CA ASN A 104 -17.41 1.01 -4.45
C ASN A 104 -16.24 0.98 -3.47
N LEU A 105 -15.91 2.16 -2.95
CA LEU A 105 -14.91 2.30 -1.91
C LEU A 105 -15.32 1.52 -0.65
N PRO A 106 -14.36 0.84 0.03
CA PRO A 106 -14.62 0.29 1.36
C PRO A 106 -15.09 1.39 2.31
N ASN A 107 -15.90 1.01 3.30
CA ASN A 107 -16.50 1.97 4.24
C ASN A 107 -15.47 2.90 4.91
N SER A 108 -14.26 2.41 5.18
CA SER A 108 -13.16 3.18 5.76
C SER A 108 -12.70 4.37 4.90
N TYR A 109 -12.99 4.38 3.60
CA TYR A 109 -12.59 5.43 2.64
C TYR A 109 -13.77 6.24 2.09
N ASN A 110 -14.98 5.98 2.58
CA ASN A 110 -16.14 6.78 2.20
C ASN A 110 -15.99 8.22 2.73
N LYS A 111 -16.84 9.12 2.22
CA LYS A 111 -16.78 10.54 2.58
C LYS A 111 -16.92 10.77 4.09
N ILE A 112 -17.86 10.06 4.73
CA ILE A 112 -18.13 10.19 6.17
C ILE A 112 -16.90 9.81 7.00
N SER A 113 -16.29 8.66 6.73
CA SER A 113 -15.07 8.21 7.42
C SER A 113 -13.91 9.17 7.19
N SER A 114 -13.81 9.74 5.98
CA SER A 114 -12.78 10.73 5.69
C SER A 114 -12.98 12.03 6.45
N ASP A 115 -14.22 12.50 6.56
CA ASP A 115 -14.56 13.68 7.36
C ASP A 115 -14.29 13.43 8.86
N VAL A 116 -14.57 12.21 9.36
CA VAL A 116 -14.25 11.81 10.74
C VAL A 116 -12.74 11.79 10.98
N ILE A 117 -11.94 11.28 10.04
CA ILE A 117 -10.47 11.27 10.14
C ILE A 117 -9.93 12.71 10.10
N ALA A 118 -10.42 13.54 9.19
CA ALA A 118 -10.02 14.94 9.05
C ALA A 118 -10.46 15.82 10.22
N ALA A 119 -11.55 15.50 10.91
CA ALA A 119 -11.94 16.16 12.15
C ALA A 119 -11.15 15.61 13.36
N GLY A 120 -10.86 14.30 13.36
CA GLY A 120 -10.16 13.60 14.43
C GLY A 120 -8.67 13.91 14.50
N SER A 121 -8.04 14.27 13.38
CA SER A 121 -6.67 14.78 13.29
C SER A 121 -6.43 16.00 14.18
N ASN A 122 -7.49 16.81 14.41
CA ASN A 122 -7.44 18.02 15.24
C ASN A 122 -7.99 17.82 16.67
N ALA A 123 -8.71 16.73 16.92
CA ALA A 123 -9.59 16.62 18.10
C ALA A 123 -9.36 15.39 19.00
N GLY A 124 -8.23 14.67 18.88
CA GLY A 124 -7.85 13.62 19.83
C GLY A 124 -8.89 12.49 20.00
N LYS A 125 -9.69 12.20 18.96
CA LYS A 125 -10.83 11.29 19.07
C LYS A 125 -10.45 9.85 18.72
N LEU A 126 -10.72 8.94 19.67
CA LEU A 126 -10.60 7.49 19.57
C LEU A 126 -11.23 6.89 18.30
N GLU A 127 -12.29 7.49 17.76
CA GLU A 127 -12.99 6.96 16.59
C GLU A 127 -12.19 7.08 15.29
N ALA A 128 -11.49 8.20 15.06
CA ALA A 128 -10.59 8.32 13.91
C ALA A 128 -9.45 7.28 14.01
N THR A 129 -8.91 7.11 15.22
CA THR A 129 -7.91 6.06 15.51
C THR A 129 -8.43 4.66 15.25
N ARG A 130 -9.67 4.37 15.65
CA ARG A 130 -10.29 3.05 15.45
C ARG A 130 -10.57 2.76 13.98
N ILE A 131 -10.98 3.76 13.19
CA ILE A 131 -11.20 3.56 11.75
C ILE A 131 -9.89 3.15 11.07
N VAL A 132 -8.80 3.86 11.38
CA VAL A 132 -7.46 3.54 10.84
C VAL A 132 -7.00 2.17 11.35
N ALA A 133 -7.00 1.94 12.67
CA ALA A 133 -6.46 0.72 13.26
C ALA A 133 -7.24 -0.57 12.93
N ARG A 134 -8.56 -0.48 12.69
CA ARG A 134 -9.36 -1.64 12.27
C ARG A 134 -8.98 -2.15 10.89
N GLN A 135 -8.43 -1.28 10.05
CA GLN A 135 -7.94 -1.65 8.74
C GLN A 135 -6.43 -1.83 8.83
N HIS A 136 -5.98 -3.07 8.97
CA HIS A 136 -4.56 -3.41 9.19
C HIS A 136 -3.58 -2.76 8.21
N TYR A 137 -4.01 -2.48 6.98
CA TYR A 137 -3.24 -1.86 5.91
C TYR A 137 -3.94 -0.60 5.36
N PHE A 138 -4.49 0.25 6.24
CA PHE A 138 -5.25 1.45 5.90
C PHE A 138 -4.51 2.38 4.92
N TYR A 139 -3.25 2.72 5.19
CA TYR A 139 -2.52 3.66 4.35
C TYR A 139 -2.12 3.03 3.01
N LEU A 140 -1.54 1.82 3.04
CA LEU A 140 -1.15 1.10 1.82
C LEU A 140 -2.34 0.82 0.91
N LEU A 141 -3.44 0.28 1.44
CA LEU A 141 -4.65 0.05 0.67
C LEU A 141 -5.22 1.35 0.09
N GLY A 142 -5.22 2.44 0.86
CA GLY A 142 -5.69 3.74 0.38
C GLY A 142 -4.88 4.23 -0.83
N ILE A 143 -3.56 4.08 -0.79
CA ILE A 143 -2.67 4.41 -1.92
C ILE A 143 -3.01 3.57 -3.15
N PHE A 144 -3.24 2.26 -2.98
CA PHE A 144 -3.65 1.39 -4.08
C PHE A 144 -4.99 1.81 -4.69
N LEU A 145 -6.00 2.09 -3.86
CA LEU A 145 -7.32 2.51 -4.33
C LEU A 145 -7.25 3.81 -5.14
N CYS A 146 -6.44 4.78 -4.73
CA CYS A 146 -6.26 6.05 -5.45
C CYS A 146 -5.82 5.87 -6.91
N ARG A 147 -5.18 4.76 -7.29
CA ARG A 147 -4.76 4.47 -8.68
C ARG A 147 -5.94 4.19 -9.61
N TYR A 148 -7.09 3.77 -9.07
CA TYR A 148 -8.26 3.33 -9.85
C TYR A 148 -9.47 4.27 -9.69
N LEU A 149 -9.34 5.34 -8.92
CA LEU A 149 -10.39 6.33 -8.72
C LEU A 149 -10.27 7.48 -9.70
N ASN A 150 -11.36 8.22 -9.88
CA ASN A 150 -11.30 9.51 -10.55
C ASN A 150 -10.42 10.50 -9.77
N THR A 151 -9.94 11.53 -10.46
CA THR A 151 -9.00 12.52 -9.90
C THR A 151 -9.53 13.22 -8.64
N SER A 152 -10.83 13.45 -8.54
CA SER A 152 -11.45 14.15 -7.40
C SER A 152 -11.46 13.28 -6.14
N GLU A 153 -11.92 12.04 -6.25
CA GLU A 153 -11.97 11.09 -5.14
C GLU A 153 -10.57 10.63 -4.72
N ALA A 154 -9.68 10.38 -5.68
CA ALA A 154 -8.28 10.09 -5.42
C ALA A 154 -7.62 11.22 -4.63
N LYS A 155 -7.86 12.49 -5.04
CA LYS A 155 -7.36 13.65 -4.30
C LYS A 155 -7.90 13.68 -2.88
N ARG A 156 -9.22 13.54 -2.69
CA ARG A 156 -9.84 13.52 -1.36
C ARG A 156 -9.21 12.47 -0.45
N ILE A 157 -9.11 11.22 -0.91
CA ILE A 157 -8.53 10.14 -0.12
C ILE A 157 -7.06 10.42 0.16
N SER A 158 -6.27 10.80 -0.84
CA SER A 158 -4.84 11.09 -0.67
C SER A 158 -4.58 12.17 0.40
N THR A 159 -5.38 13.23 0.42
CA THR A 159 -5.34 14.28 1.45
C THR A 159 -5.73 13.73 2.82
N THR A 160 -6.81 12.95 2.91
CA THR A 160 -7.22 12.30 4.18
C THR A 160 -6.14 11.36 4.72
N LEU A 161 -5.48 10.59 3.86
CA LEU A 161 -4.38 9.71 4.26
C LEU A 161 -3.21 10.52 4.81
N LEU A 162 -2.81 11.58 4.11
CA LEU A 162 -1.70 12.44 4.51
C LEU A 162 -2.00 13.17 5.83
N ASP A 163 -3.15 13.82 5.93
CA ASP A 163 -3.58 14.56 7.13
C ASP A 163 -3.76 13.61 8.32
N GLY A 164 -4.35 12.43 8.07
CA GLY A 164 -4.49 11.38 9.06
C GLY A 164 -3.14 10.89 9.59
N PHE A 165 -2.19 10.59 8.71
CA PHE A 165 -0.87 10.13 9.13
C PHE A 165 -0.10 11.23 9.88
N THR A 166 0.01 12.42 9.30
CA THR A 166 0.79 13.54 9.86
C THR A 166 0.31 13.98 11.24
N SER A 167 -1.01 14.06 11.44
CA SER A 167 -1.58 14.41 12.75
C SER A 167 -1.30 13.36 13.84
N ARG A 168 -1.09 12.11 13.45
CA ARG A 168 -0.89 10.99 14.38
C ARG A 168 0.58 10.75 14.73
N ILE A 169 1.53 11.31 13.97
CA ILE A 169 2.98 11.15 14.21
C ILE A 169 3.35 11.49 15.67
N GLY A 170 2.83 12.60 16.22
CA GLY A 170 3.13 12.98 17.61
C GLY A 170 2.66 11.95 18.64
N GLN A 171 1.50 11.33 18.41
CA GLN A 171 0.98 10.27 19.28
C GLN A 171 1.83 8.99 19.15
N ILE A 172 2.22 8.62 17.93
CA ILE A 172 3.08 7.46 17.66
C ILE A 172 4.43 7.62 18.36
N ILE A 173 5.07 8.79 18.26
CA ILE A 173 6.33 9.08 18.95
C ILE A 173 6.16 8.96 20.47
N SER A 174 5.10 9.57 21.01
CA SER A 174 4.82 9.55 22.45
C SER A 174 4.63 8.11 22.95
N LEU A 175 3.87 7.30 22.21
CA LEU A 175 3.67 5.87 22.48
C LEU A 175 4.97 5.07 22.40
N ALA A 176 5.86 5.38 21.44
CA ALA A 176 7.10 4.63 21.27
C ALA A 176 8.12 4.88 22.39
N VAL A 177 8.13 6.10 22.96
CA VAL A 177 9.01 6.48 24.07
C VAL A 177 8.47 5.98 25.41
N ASP A 178 7.14 5.98 25.60
CA ASP A 178 6.49 5.49 26.81
C ASP A 178 6.19 3.99 26.71
N THR A 179 7.08 3.18 27.30
CA THR A 179 6.97 1.71 27.30
C THR A 179 5.77 1.16 28.09
N SER A 180 4.99 2.00 28.77
CA SER A 180 3.84 1.55 29.56
C SER A 180 2.58 1.26 28.71
N LEU A 181 2.50 1.81 27.49
CA LEU A 181 1.32 1.70 26.63
C LEU A 181 1.48 0.58 25.60
N LYS A 182 0.46 -0.29 25.48
CA LYS A 182 0.43 -1.36 24.47
C LYS A 182 -0.15 -0.83 23.15
N PRO A 183 0.63 -0.77 22.06
CA PRO A 183 0.23 -0.07 20.83
C PRO A 183 -0.61 -0.91 19.85
N ARG A 184 -0.70 -2.24 20.06
CA ARG A 184 -1.07 -3.20 19.00
C ARG A 184 -2.44 -2.96 18.36
N ASP A 185 -3.39 -2.42 19.12
CA ASP A 185 -4.78 -2.31 18.69
C ASP A 185 -5.15 -0.90 18.19
N LEU A 186 -4.20 0.05 18.20
CA LEU A 186 -4.45 1.46 17.89
C LEU A 186 -3.71 1.96 16.65
N LEU A 187 -2.85 1.14 16.06
CA LEU A 187 -1.96 1.50 14.97
C LEU A 187 -2.19 0.62 13.73
N ASP A 188 -2.18 1.24 12.56
CA ASP A 188 -2.03 0.57 11.26
C ASP A 188 -0.62 -0.04 11.11
N GLU A 189 -0.39 -0.96 10.17
CA GLU A 189 0.93 -1.57 9.94
C GLU A 189 2.02 -0.55 9.57
N SER A 190 1.69 0.46 8.77
CA SER A 190 2.61 1.56 8.42
C SER A 190 3.01 2.38 9.67
N GLU A 191 2.07 2.54 10.60
CA GLU A 191 2.32 3.23 11.88
C GLU A 191 3.12 2.36 12.84
N LYS A 192 2.89 1.03 12.84
CA LYS A 192 3.70 0.08 13.61
C LYS A 192 5.14 0.06 13.14
N MET A 193 5.38 0.10 11.83
CA MET A 193 6.72 0.22 11.25
C MET A 193 7.46 1.44 11.83
N LEU A 194 6.81 2.61 11.82
CA LEU A 194 7.38 3.83 12.41
C LEU A 194 7.57 3.68 13.93
N PHE A 195 6.58 3.16 14.64
CA PHE A 195 6.63 2.92 16.08
C PHE A 195 7.84 2.06 16.48
N TYR A 196 8.04 0.92 15.82
CA TYR A 196 9.14 0.01 16.13
C TYR A 196 10.50 0.60 15.75
N ALA A 197 10.57 1.36 14.65
CA ALA A 197 11.79 2.07 14.28
C ALA A 197 12.19 3.10 15.36
N ILE A 198 11.23 3.87 15.88
CA ILE A 198 11.47 4.83 16.96
C ILE A 198 11.90 4.10 18.23
N GLN A 199 11.16 3.07 18.64
CA GLN A 199 11.49 2.29 19.84
C GLN A 199 12.89 1.66 19.76
N HIS A 200 13.26 1.17 18.58
CA HIS A 200 14.58 0.63 18.33
C HIS A 200 15.68 1.69 18.48
N ALA A 201 15.49 2.85 17.85
CA ALA A 201 16.42 3.98 17.94
C ALA A 201 16.58 4.49 19.38
N GLU A 202 15.47 4.62 20.09
CA GLU A 202 15.39 5.04 21.49
C GLU A 202 16.18 4.10 22.40
N ARG A 203 15.99 2.79 22.24
CA ARG A 203 16.73 1.76 22.98
C ARG A 203 18.24 1.85 22.71
N LEU A 204 18.64 1.97 21.44
CA LEU A 204 20.05 2.12 21.07
C LEU A 204 20.66 3.38 21.69
N GLN A 205 19.93 4.49 21.69
CA GLN A 205 20.36 5.73 22.31
C GLN A 205 20.54 5.57 23.83
N ARG A 206 19.57 4.97 24.53
CA ARG A 206 19.68 4.69 25.98
C ARG A 206 20.89 3.83 26.31
N GLU A 207 21.14 2.80 25.50
CA GLU A 207 22.30 1.92 25.67
C GLU A 207 23.61 2.66 25.46
N TRP A 208 23.71 3.48 24.41
CA TRP A 208 24.88 4.30 24.14
C TRP A 208 25.17 5.27 25.28
N VAL A 209 24.16 6.02 25.75
CA VAL A 209 24.31 6.95 26.89
C VAL A 209 24.75 6.20 28.14
N ARG A 210 24.18 5.03 28.43
CA ARG A 210 24.58 4.21 29.60
C ARG A 210 26.04 3.79 29.52
N ARG A 211 26.54 3.40 28.34
CA ARG A 211 27.95 3.03 28.13
C ARG A 211 28.86 4.23 28.35
N GLU A 212 28.57 5.37 27.75
CA GLU A 212 29.36 6.60 27.93
C GLU A 212 29.45 7.03 29.40
N LEU A 213 28.31 7.04 30.11
CA LEU A 213 28.29 7.35 31.55
C LEU A 213 29.10 6.34 32.38
N SER A 214 29.06 5.06 32.01
CA SER A 214 29.84 4.03 32.70
C SER A 214 31.36 4.16 32.44
N HIS A 215 31.76 4.54 31.23
CA HIS A 215 33.16 4.83 30.90
C HIS A 215 33.65 6.10 31.59
N SER A 216 32.81 7.13 31.70
CA SER A 216 33.10 8.34 32.47
C SER A 216 33.31 8.04 33.95
N LYS A 217 32.43 7.23 34.57
CA LYS A 217 32.61 6.77 35.96
C LYS A 217 33.92 6.00 36.14
N ARG A 218 34.24 5.03 35.27
CA ARG A 218 35.51 4.27 35.33
C ARG A 218 36.74 5.17 35.22
N ARG A 219 36.72 6.19 34.34
CA ARG A 219 37.82 7.17 34.20
C ARG A 219 37.97 8.05 35.44
N SER A 220 36.85 8.46 36.05
CA SER A 220 36.84 9.24 37.29
C SER A 220 37.42 8.45 38.47
N THR A 221 37.01 7.19 38.66
CA THR A 221 37.54 6.33 39.72
C THR A 221 39.04 6.05 39.54
N LYS A 222 39.50 5.84 38.30
CA LYS A 222 40.93 5.68 38.00
C LYS A 222 41.75 6.94 38.34
N ARG A 223 41.19 8.14 38.14
CA ARG A 223 41.86 9.40 38.52
C ARG A 223 41.95 9.58 40.04
N LYS A 224 40.89 9.25 40.79
CA LYS A 224 40.91 9.30 42.26
C LYS A 224 41.91 8.31 42.86
N PHE A 225 41.93 7.07 42.37
CA PHE A 225 42.90 6.06 42.82
C PHE A 225 44.36 6.50 42.56
N ASN A 226 44.64 7.10 41.41
CA ASN A 226 45.98 7.63 41.12
C ASN A 226 46.37 8.85 41.95
N GLN A 227 45.41 9.69 42.37
CA GLN A 227 45.68 10.80 43.29
C GLN A 227 45.95 10.31 44.71
N GLU A 228 45.20 9.34 45.21
CA GLU A 228 45.36 8.78 46.56
C GLU A 228 46.64 7.92 46.68
N CYS A 229 47.03 7.18 45.65
CA CYS A 229 48.30 6.45 45.65
C CYS A 229 49.54 7.35 45.40
N GLY A 230 49.36 8.53 44.79
CA GLY A 230 50.44 9.49 44.57
C GLY A 230 50.82 10.30 45.82
N SER A 231 49.96 10.35 46.83
CA SER A 231 50.19 11.10 48.08
C SER A 231 50.90 10.31 49.19
N PHE A 232 51.27 9.05 48.96
CA PHE A 232 52.01 8.21 49.92
C PHE A 232 53.52 8.10 49.62
N LEU A 233 54.06 8.94 48.72
CA LEU A 233 55.48 8.94 48.33
C LEU A 233 56.18 10.30 48.57
N LEU A 234 55.84 10.98 49.67
CA LEU A 234 56.62 12.10 50.21
C LEU A 234 56.97 11.85 51.68
#